data_AF-A0A1V4UUB3-F1
#
_entry.id   AF-A0A1V4UUB3-F1
#
_cell.length_a   1.000
_cell.length_b   1.000
_cell.length_c   1.000
_cell.angle_alpha   90.00
_cell.angle_beta   90.00
_cell.angle_gamma   90.00
#
_symmetry.space_group_name_H-M   'P 1'
#
loop_
_entity.id
_entity.type
_entity.pdbx_description
1 polymer ?
#
loop_
_entity_poly.entity_id
_entity_poly.type
_entity_poly.pdbx_seq_one_letter_code
_entity_poly.pdbx_strand_id
1 'polypeptide(L)'
;MICQRCGNCCIHLDIYIINPTSVLPDGTIDTGDPSAMIHKPAGERCPHLAWENNQAACVIHHLPCYQGTPCQLFEQVGSEDAVCIMSSYFKGN
;
A
#
# COMPACT_ATOMS: atom_id res chain seq x y z
N MET A 1 7.89 12.76 -10.18
CA MET A 1 8.41 12.96 -8.81
C MET A 1 8.65 11.60 -8.18
N ILE A 2 9.79 11.41 -7.52
CA ILE A 2 10.10 10.15 -6.82
C ILE A 2 9.21 10.11 -5.57
N CYS A 3 8.45 9.03 -5.39
CA CYS A 3 7.60 8.84 -4.22
C CYS A 3 8.50 8.75 -2.97
N GLN A 4 8.35 9.68 -2.02
CA GLN A 4 9.09 9.67 -0.75
C GLN A 4 8.39 8.82 0.33
N ARG A 5 7.33 8.10 -0.04
CA ARG A 5 6.57 7.27 0.89
C ARG A 5 7.23 5.91 1.03
N CYS A 6 7.53 5.54 2.27
CA CYS A 6 7.75 4.16 2.67
C CYS A 6 6.38 3.45 2.75
N GLY A 7 6.23 2.32 2.07
CA GLY A 7 5.02 1.51 2.08
C GLY A 7 4.86 0.60 3.31
N ASN A 8 5.81 0.64 4.26
CA ASN A 8 5.85 -0.27 5.41
C ASN A 8 4.78 0.04 6.47
N CYS A 9 4.11 1.20 6.42
CA CYS A 9 2.98 1.59 7.28
C CYS A 9 1.99 0.46 7.60
N CYS A 10 1.65 -0.35 6.59
CA CYS A 10 0.67 -1.41 6.73
C CYS A 10 1.14 -2.60 7.59
N ILE A 11 2.39 -2.64 8.05
CA ILE A 11 2.93 -3.70 8.91
C ILE A 11 2.12 -3.85 10.20
N HIS A 12 1.59 -2.75 10.76
CA HIS A 12 0.80 -2.76 11.99
C HIS A 12 -0.69 -3.03 11.77
N LEU A 13 -1.12 -3.20 10.52
CA LEU A 13 -2.51 -3.36 10.16
C LEU A 13 -2.84 -4.83 9.88
N ASP A 14 -3.99 -5.26 10.38
CA ASP A 14 -4.65 -6.52 10.03
C ASP A 14 -5.73 -6.21 8.98
N ILE A 15 -5.39 -6.36 7.70
CA ILE A 15 -6.18 -5.81 6.59
C ILE A 15 -6.21 -6.75 5.38
N TYR A 16 -7.18 -6.53 4.51
CA TYR A 16 -7.14 -7.06 3.15
C TYR A 16 -6.43 -6.08 2.22
N ILE A 17 -5.51 -6.61 1.42
CA ILE A 17 -4.77 -5.89 0.38
C ILE A 17 -5.13 -6.47 -0.98
N ILE A 18 -4.93 -5.70 -2.05
CA ILE A 18 -5.27 -6.12 -3.42
C ILE A 18 -4.35 -7.24 -3.88
N ASN A 19 -4.86 -8.30 -4.47
CA ASN A 19 -4.03 -9.29 -5.15
C ASN A 19 -3.52 -8.72 -6.49
N PRO A 20 -2.20 -8.60 -6.73
CA PRO A 20 -1.68 -8.07 -7.97
C PRO A 20 -2.05 -8.92 -9.19
N THR A 21 -2.32 -10.22 -9.01
CA THR A 21 -2.74 -11.10 -10.12
C THR A 21 -4.14 -10.79 -10.61
N SER A 22 -4.93 -10.07 -9.82
CA SER A 22 -6.31 -9.67 -10.12
C SER A 22 -6.39 -8.24 -10.62
N VAL A 23 -5.26 -7.61 -10.90
CA VAL A 23 -5.18 -6.26 -11.47
C VAL A 23 -5.30 -6.36 -12.98
N LEU A 24 -6.27 -5.63 -13.54
CA LEU A 24 -6.51 -5.56 -14.97
C LEU A 24 -5.47 -4.68 -15.68
N PRO A 25 -5.32 -4.78 -17.02
CA PRO A 25 -4.34 -3.98 -17.77
C PRO A 25 -4.51 -2.46 -17.64
N ASP A 26 -5.71 -1.98 -17.28
CA ASP A 26 -5.98 -0.56 -17.02
C ASP A 26 -5.63 -0.13 -15.58
N GLY A 27 -5.12 -1.06 -14.75
CA GLY A 27 -4.75 -0.85 -13.37
C GLY A 27 -5.94 -0.82 -12.39
N THR A 28 -7.15 -1.16 -12.84
CA THR A 28 -8.30 -1.43 -11.97
C THR A 28 -8.26 -2.88 -11.45
N ILE A 29 -9.14 -3.22 -10.50
CA ILE A 29 -9.24 -4.57 -9.93
C ILE A 29 -10.34 -5.35 -10.63
N ASP A 30 -10.10 -6.63 -10.92
CA ASP A 30 -11.14 -7.55 -11.36
C ASP A 30 -12.07 -7.86 -10.18
N THR A 31 -13.23 -7.20 -10.13
CA THR A 31 -14.23 -7.42 -9.07
C THR A 31 -14.92 -8.78 -9.15
N GLY A 32 -14.77 -9.49 -10.27
CA GLY A 32 -15.30 -10.85 -10.44
C GLY A 32 -14.39 -11.93 -9.88
N ASP A 33 -13.12 -11.60 -9.59
CA ASP A 33 -12.17 -12.55 -9.03
C ASP A 33 -12.37 -12.69 -7.50
N PRO A 34 -12.75 -13.87 -6.99
CA PRO A 34 -12.89 -14.08 -5.55
C PRO A 34 -11.55 -13.99 -4.79
N SER A 35 -10.42 -14.06 -5.50
CA SER A 35 -9.08 -13.91 -4.97
C SER A 35 -8.50 -12.49 -5.14
N ALA A 36 -9.33 -11.52 -5.54
CA ALA A 36 -8.93 -10.13 -5.74
C ALA A 36 -8.35 -9.45 -4.49
N MET A 37 -8.61 -10.00 -3.30
CA MET A 37 -8.12 -9.49 -2.03
C MET A 37 -7.38 -10.59 -1.27
N ILE A 38 -6.19 -10.28 -0.77
CA ILE A 38 -5.36 -11.13 0.07
C ILE A 38 -5.45 -10.62 1.50
N HIS A 39 -5.65 -11.52 2.47
CA HIS A 39 -5.53 -11.17 3.88
C HIS A 39 -4.04 -11.01 4.26
N LYS A 40 -3.71 -9.87 4.85
CA LYS A 40 -2.37 -9.55 5.33
C LYS A 40 -2.46 -9.25 6.84
N PRO A 41 -1.99 -10.17 7.70
CA PRO A 41 -2.09 -10.00 9.14
C PRO A 41 -1.11 -8.93 9.65
N ALA A 42 -1.42 -8.38 10.83
CA ALA A 42 -0.50 -7.48 11.52
C ALA A 42 0.82 -8.18 11.88
N GLY A 43 1.93 -7.46 11.82
CA GLY A 43 3.30 -7.96 12.03
C GLY A 43 3.97 -8.49 10.75
N GLU A 44 3.20 -8.81 9.71
CA GLU A 44 3.76 -9.29 8.45
C GLU A 44 4.05 -8.15 7.47
N ARG A 45 5.10 -8.30 6.67
CA ARG A 45 5.42 -7.37 5.58
C ARG A 45 4.44 -7.57 4.42
N CYS A 46 4.01 -6.47 3.82
CA CYS A 46 3.15 -6.54 2.65
C CYS A 46 3.93 -7.12 1.45
N PRO A 47 3.35 -8.09 0.71
CA PRO A 47 3.98 -8.68 -0.48
C PRO A 47 4.18 -7.69 -1.63
N HIS A 48 3.52 -6.52 -1.61
CA HIS A 48 3.68 -5.49 -2.65
C HIS A 48 4.89 -4.59 -2.44
N LEU A 49 5.68 -4.80 -1.40
CA LEU A 49 6.83 -3.95 -1.10
C LEU A 49 8.06 -4.43 -1.88
N ALA A 50 8.58 -3.57 -2.74
CA ALA A 50 9.95 -3.66 -3.23
C ALA A 50 10.87 -2.90 -2.27
N TRP A 51 12.00 -3.50 -1.90
CA TRP A 51 12.93 -2.96 -0.91
C TRP A 51 14.26 -2.60 -1.57
N GLU A 52 14.66 -1.33 -1.45
CA GLU A 52 15.97 -0.84 -1.89
C GLU A 52 16.50 0.18 -0.88
N ASN A 53 17.76 0.06 -0.45
CA ASN A 53 18.44 1.03 0.43
C ASN A 53 17.61 1.49 1.66
N ASN A 54 16.99 0.55 2.38
CA ASN A 54 16.12 0.80 3.54
C ASN A 54 14.86 1.63 3.24
N GLN A 55 14.46 1.72 1.97
CA GLN A 55 13.17 2.25 1.55
C GLN A 55 12.33 1.12 0.96
N ALA A 56 11.10 0.99 1.45
CA ALA A 56 10.10 0.08 0.91
C ALA A 56 9.13 0.86 0.03
N ALA A 57 9.00 0.54 -1.24
CA ALA A 57 8.03 1.16 -2.14
C ALA A 57 6.93 0.16 -2.49
N CYS A 58 5.66 0.57 -2.37
CA CYS A 58 4.55 -0.25 -2.84
C CYS A 58 4.51 -0.22 -4.37
N VAL A 59 4.62 -1.41 -4.99
CA VAL A 59 4.70 -1.58 -6.44
C VAL A 59 3.41 -1.25 -7.18
N ILE A 60 2.26 -1.27 -6.48
CA ILE A 60 0.94 -0.99 -7.06
C ILE A 60 0.36 0.37 -6.63
N HIS A 61 1.09 1.19 -5.85
CA HIS A 61 0.52 2.43 -5.30
C HIS A 61 0.09 3.45 -6.36
N HIS A 62 0.68 3.35 -7.55
CA HIS A 62 0.43 4.24 -8.67
C HIS A 62 -0.80 3.82 -9.49
N LEU A 63 -1.35 2.63 -9.23
CA LEU A 63 -2.47 2.07 -9.97
C LEU A 63 -3.81 2.58 -9.43
N PRO A 64 -4.83 2.75 -10.30
CA PRO A 64 -6.18 3.16 -9.90
C PRO A 64 -6.78 2.32 -8.78
N CYS A 65 -6.56 1.00 -8.78
CA CYS A 65 -7.10 0.08 -7.77
C CYS A 65 -6.66 0.41 -6.34
N TYR A 66 -5.51 1.09 -6.16
CA TYR A 66 -5.02 1.48 -4.84
C TYR A 66 -5.86 2.56 -4.15
N GLN A 67 -6.63 3.35 -4.92
CA GLN A 67 -7.51 4.38 -4.39
C GLN A 67 -8.65 3.77 -3.55
N GLY A 68 -8.97 4.38 -2.42
CA GLY A 68 -9.97 3.92 -1.46
C GLY A 68 -9.50 2.79 -0.53
N THR A 69 -8.31 2.23 -0.74
CA THR A 69 -7.78 1.17 0.12
C THR A 69 -7.33 1.72 1.48
N PRO A 70 -7.36 0.91 2.57
CA PRO A 70 -6.77 1.30 3.84
C PRO A 70 -5.31 1.74 3.70
N CYS A 71 -4.56 1.11 2.78
CA CYS A 71 -3.18 1.46 2.48
C CYS A 71 -3.02 2.91 2.00
N GLN A 72 -4.02 3.50 1.34
CA GLN A 72 -3.99 4.90 0.90
C GLN A 72 -4.15 5.89 2.07
N LEU A 73 -4.83 5.46 3.13
CA LEU A 73 -5.17 6.31 4.28
C LEU A 73 -3.98 6.57 5.21
N PHE A 74 -2.89 5.82 5.03
CA PHE A 74 -1.70 5.92 5.84
C PHE A 74 -0.49 6.26 4.97
N GLU A 75 0.41 7.08 5.51
CA GLU A 75 1.68 7.39 4.87
C GLU A 75 2.81 7.40 5.90
N GLN A 76 3.96 6.91 5.47
CA GLN A 76 5.22 6.98 6.20
C GLN A 76 6.22 7.65 5.29
N VAL A 77 6.82 8.75 5.73
CA VAL A 77 7.82 9.49 4.95
C VAL A 77 9.19 9.21 5.55
N GLY A 78 10.15 8.82 4.71
CA GLY A 78 11.51 8.47 5.15
C GLY A 78 11.77 6.96 5.19
N SER A 79 12.56 6.52 6.17
CA SER A 79 13.00 5.12 6.35
C SER A 79 11.93 4.22 6.97
N GLU A 80 12.17 2.90 6.99
CA GLU A 80 11.22 1.88 7.50
C GLU A 80 10.84 2.02 8.99
N ASP A 81 11.66 2.70 9.78
CA ASP A 81 11.48 3.01 11.21
C ASP A 81 10.77 4.35 11.45
N ALA A 82 10.52 5.14 10.40
CA ALA A 82 9.76 6.37 10.51
C ALA A 82 8.31 6.11 10.95
N VAL A 83 7.71 7.12 11.61
CA VAL A 83 6.34 7.03 12.10
C VAL A 83 5.35 6.94 10.93
N CYS A 84 4.40 6.01 11.04
CA CYS A 84 3.25 5.96 10.16
C CYS A 84 2.17 6.95 10.62
N ILE A 85 1.70 7.80 9.72
CA ILE A 85 0.75 8.89 9.99
C ILE A 85 -0.46 8.74 9.07
N MET A 86 -1.65 9.16 9.49
CA MET A 86 -2.81 9.21 8.60
C MET A 86 -2.61 10.29 7.52
N SER A 87 -2.78 9.92 6.25
CA SER A 87 -2.52 10.80 5.10
C SER A 87 -3.46 12.01 5.02
N SER A 88 -4.61 11.97 5.70
CA SER A 88 -5.50 13.13 5.87
C SER A 88 -4.92 14.21 6.80
N TYR A 89 -3.94 13.87 7.65
CA TYR A 89 -3.31 14.84 8.56
C TYR A 89 -2.44 15.86 7.82
N PHE A 90 -1.91 15.49 6.64
CA PHE A 90 -1.10 16.37 5.78
C PHE A 90 -1.87 16.96 4.59
N LYS A 91 -3.05 16.43 4.27
CA LYS A 91 -3.99 17.09 3.35
C LYS A 91 -4.69 18.23 4.08
N GLY A 92 -3.96 19.34 4.24
CA GLY A 92 -4.57 20.62 4.62
C GLY A 92 -5.67 21.00 3.63
N ASN A 93 -6.72 21.65 4.14
CA ASN A 93 -7.85 22.22 3.40
C ASN A 93 -7.46 22.87 2.06
#